data_AF-A0A9E3ARP9-F1
#
_entry.id   AF-A0A9E3ARP9-F1
#
_cell.length_a   1.000
_cell.length_b   1.000
_cell.length_c   1.000
_cell.angle_alpha   90.00
_cell.angle_beta   90.00
_cell.angle_gamma   90.00
#
_symmetry.space_group_name_H-M   'P 1'
#
loop_
_entity.id
_entity.type
_entity.pdbx_description
1 polymer ?
#
loop_
_entity_poly.entity_id
_entity_poly.type
_entity_poly.pdbx_seq_one_letter_code
_entity_poly.pdbx_strand_id
1 'polypeptide(L)'
;MNFDDTPQEAAFRAEVRAWIAASAPRELEPKLRLAGFASTGLPEDQAIIAAKAWQKKKAAAGYACLTWSKDYGGGGRTPIEQVIWSQEEGPYGVLSG
;
A
#
# COMPACT_ATOMS: atom_id res chain seq x y z
N MET A 1 18.02 -19.11 8.43
CA MET A 1 17.44 -17.93 7.76
C MET A 1 17.61 -16.73 8.69
N ASN A 2 18.06 -15.60 8.16
CA ASN A 2 18.06 -14.32 8.88
C ASN A 2 16.78 -13.58 8.47
N PHE A 3 15.91 -13.28 9.43
CA PHE A 3 14.61 -12.62 9.18
C PHE A 3 14.62 -11.14 9.58
N ASP A 4 15.77 -10.65 10.05
CA ASP A 4 15.95 -9.27 10.42
C ASP A 4 16.08 -8.40 9.16
N ASP A 5 15.28 -7.34 9.13
CA ASP A 5 15.39 -6.31 8.11
C ASP A 5 16.79 -5.68 8.17
N THR A 6 17.43 -5.55 7.02
CA THR A 6 18.61 -4.71 6.87
C THR A 6 18.28 -3.26 7.25
N PRO A 7 19.28 -2.45 7.63
CA PRO A 7 19.06 -1.03 7.95
C PRO A 7 18.33 -0.26 6.84
N GLN A 8 18.57 -0.63 5.57
CA GLN A 8 17.92 -0.03 4.41
C GLN A 8 16.43 -0.40 4.34
N GLU A 9 16.09 -1.66 4.58
CA GLU A 9 14.70 -2.15 4.63
C GLU A 9 13.93 -1.55 5.80
N ALA A 10 14.56 -1.43 6.97
CA ALA A 10 13.96 -0.78 8.14
C ALA A 10 13.68 0.70 7.89
N ALA A 11 14.60 1.42 7.24
CA ALA A 11 14.40 2.81 6.83
C ALA A 11 13.23 2.94 5.83
N PHE A 12 13.15 2.03 4.85
CA PHE A 12 12.05 2.00 3.90
C PHE A 12 10.71 1.71 4.59
N ARG A 13 10.66 0.76 5.53
CA ARG A 13 9.45 0.49 6.33
C ARG A 13 8.99 1.75 7.06
N ALA A 14 9.91 2.49 7.67
CA ALA A 14 9.57 3.75 8.36
C ALA A 14 9.03 4.82 7.40
N GLU A 15 9.63 4.96 6.21
CA GLU A 15 9.16 5.87 5.15
C GLU A 15 7.74 5.52 4.70
N VAL A 16 7.51 4.24 4.35
CA VAL A 16 6.20 3.74 3.91
C VAL A 16 5.16 3.94 4.99
N ARG A 17 5.47 3.60 6.25
CA ARG A 17 4.56 3.78 7.38
C ARG A 17 4.16 5.23 7.55
N ALA A 18 5.12 6.16 7.50
CA ALA A 18 4.85 7.59 7.63
C ALA A 18 3.98 8.09 6.46
N TRP A 19 4.27 7.63 5.25
CA TRP A 19 3.49 7.99 4.07
C TRP A 19 2.06 7.46 4.12
N ILE A 20 1.86 6.18 4.49
CA ILE A 20 0.55 5.58 4.67
C ILE A 20 -0.20 6.30 5.79
N ALA A 21 0.43 6.60 6.92
CA ALA A 21 -0.22 7.31 8.01
C ALA A 21 -0.74 8.71 7.63
N ALA A 22 -0.05 9.39 6.70
CA ALA A 22 -0.43 10.70 6.18
C ALA A 22 -1.44 10.62 5.01
N SER A 23 -1.36 9.57 4.19
CA SER A 23 -2.09 9.47 2.92
C SER A 23 -3.31 8.55 2.97
N ALA A 24 -3.35 7.60 3.89
CA ALA A 24 -4.36 6.56 3.95
C ALA A 24 -5.74 7.10 4.36
N PRO A 25 -6.84 6.54 3.80
CA PRO A 25 -8.19 6.91 4.19
C PRO A 25 -8.54 6.28 5.55
N ARG A 26 -8.02 6.85 6.65
CA ARG A 26 -8.15 6.31 8.02
C ARG A 26 -9.60 6.12 8.48
N GLU A 27 -10.52 6.91 7.94
CA GLU A 27 -11.96 6.79 8.18
C GLU A 27 -12.54 5.46 7.69
N LEU A 28 -11.90 4.84 6.69
CA LEU A 28 -12.29 3.55 6.14
C LEU A 28 -11.60 2.38 6.85
N GLU A 29 -10.53 2.60 7.61
CA GLU A 29 -9.78 1.56 8.33
C GLU A 29 -10.67 0.57 9.12
N PRO A 30 -11.65 0.99 9.94
CA PRO A 30 -12.48 0.05 10.68
C PRO A 30 -13.36 -0.82 9.76
N LYS A 31 -13.79 -0.27 8.62
CA LYS A 31 -14.60 -1.02 7.63
C LYS A 31 -13.73 -1.97 6.81
N LEU A 32 -12.53 -1.51 6.42
CA LEU A 32 -11.55 -2.31 5.68
C LEU A 32 -10.95 -3.43 6.52
N ARG A 33 -10.79 -3.27 7.84
CA ARG A 33 -10.41 -4.37 8.73
C ARG A 33 -11.46 -5.48 8.81
N LEU A 34 -12.73 -5.14 8.60
CA LEU A 34 -13.83 -6.10 8.54
C LEU A 34 -14.02 -6.68 7.13
N ALA A 35 -13.24 -6.22 6.15
CA ALA A 35 -13.25 -6.77 4.82
C ALA A 35 -12.79 -8.24 4.86
N GLY A 36 -13.47 -9.06 4.05
CA GLY A 36 -13.17 -10.47 3.89
C GLY A 36 -13.06 -10.82 2.41
N PHE A 37 -12.94 -12.11 2.13
CA PHE A 37 -12.73 -12.64 0.78
C PHE A 37 -13.78 -12.18 -0.26
N ALA A 38 -15.01 -11.88 0.16
CA ALA A 38 -16.11 -11.51 -0.73
C ALA A 38 -16.65 -10.08 -0.53
N SER A 39 -16.04 -9.28 0.35
CA SER A 39 -16.54 -7.91 0.61
C SER A 39 -15.43 -7.02 1.15
N THR A 40 -15.37 -5.80 0.64
CA THR A 40 -14.47 -4.74 1.11
C THR A 40 -14.96 -4.07 2.40
N GLY A 41 -16.10 -4.51 2.97
CA GLY A 41 -16.75 -3.87 4.11
C GLY A 41 -17.42 -2.52 3.77
N LEU A 42 -17.38 -2.12 2.50
CA LEU A 42 -17.95 -0.88 1.97
C LEU A 42 -19.02 -1.18 0.92
N PRO A 43 -20.04 -0.32 0.77
CA PRO A 43 -20.89 -0.33 -0.42
C PRO A 43 -20.05 -0.19 -1.70
N GLU A 44 -20.43 -0.87 -2.76
CA GLU A 44 -19.64 -0.99 -4.00
C GLU A 44 -19.24 0.38 -4.59
N ASP A 45 -20.18 1.33 -4.63
CA ASP A 45 -19.90 2.71 -5.08
C ASP A 45 -18.82 3.41 -4.25
N GLN A 46 -18.89 3.28 -2.91
CA GLN A 46 -17.88 3.87 -2.02
C GLN A 46 -16.54 3.15 -2.11
N ALA A 47 -16.55 1.83 -2.29
CA ALA A 47 -15.35 1.03 -2.47
C ALA A 47 -14.60 1.46 -3.74
N ILE A 48 -15.31 1.64 -4.86
CA ILE A 48 -14.71 2.08 -6.14
C ILE A 48 -14.12 3.49 -6.01
N ILE A 49 -14.83 4.42 -5.36
CA ILE A 49 -14.33 5.78 -5.14
C ILE A 49 -13.07 5.77 -4.26
N ALA A 50 -13.10 5.02 -3.16
CA ALA A 50 -11.97 4.88 -2.24
C ALA A 50 -10.76 4.23 -2.92
N ALA A 51 -10.98 3.16 -3.69
CA ALA A 51 -9.94 2.47 -4.45
C ALA A 51 -9.30 3.40 -5.50
N LYS A 52 -10.11 4.14 -6.27
CA LYS A 52 -9.60 5.12 -7.23
C LYS A 52 -8.77 6.21 -6.55
N ALA A 53 -9.24 6.74 -5.42
CA ALA A 53 -8.51 7.75 -4.65
C ALA A 53 -7.19 7.19 -4.11
N TRP A 54 -7.20 5.96 -3.59
CA TRP A 54 -6.02 5.28 -3.06
C TRP A 54 -4.99 5.00 -4.14
N GLN A 55 -5.41 4.42 -5.27
CA GLN A 55 -4.56 4.17 -6.44
C GLN A 55 -3.97 5.46 -7.00
N LYS A 56 -4.73 6.56 -7.06
CA LYS A 56 -4.22 7.86 -7.51
C LYS A 56 -3.13 8.39 -6.58
N LYS A 57 -3.29 8.28 -5.26
CA LYS A 57 -2.25 8.68 -4.29
C LYS A 57 -0.98 7.83 -4.45
N LYS A 58 -1.13 6.51 -4.58
CA LYS A 58 0.00 5.59 -4.81
C LYS A 58 0.73 5.91 -6.11
N ALA A 59 0.00 6.15 -7.20
CA ALA A 59 0.58 6.52 -8.49
C ALA A 59 1.35 7.85 -8.40
N ALA A 60 0.78 8.87 -7.76
CA ALA A 60 1.45 10.16 -7.57
C ALA A 60 2.73 10.07 -6.72
N ALA A 61 2.78 9.14 -5.76
CA ALA A 61 3.94 8.88 -4.93
C ALA A 61 4.92 7.85 -5.52
N GLY A 62 4.66 7.31 -6.71
CA GLY A 62 5.52 6.30 -7.35
C GLY A 62 5.40 4.88 -6.78
N TYR A 63 4.40 4.63 -5.94
CA TYR A 63 4.16 3.31 -5.32
C TYR A 63 3.26 2.38 -6.15
N ALA A 64 2.63 2.87 -7.23
CA ALA A 64 1.80 2.03 -8.10
C ALA A 64 2.60 0.98 -8.90
N CYS A 65 3.85 1.30 -9.25
CA CYS A 65 4.75 0.41 -10.00
C CYS A 65 6.08 0.22 -9.26
N LEU A 66 6.02 -0.19 -7.99
CA LEU A 66 7.18 -0.34 -7.11
C LEU A 66 8.36 -1.10 -7.74
N THR A 67 8.10 -2.24 -8.38
CA THR A 67 9.13 -3.13 -8.93
C THR A 67 9.52 -2.87 -10.37
N TRP A 68 8.82 -1.98 -11.08
CA TRP A 68 9.24 -1.60 -12.43
C TRP A 68 10.52 -0.75 -12.35
N SER A 69 11.36 -0.90 -13.36
CA SER A 69 12.58 -0.09 -13.47
C SER A 69 12.23 1.39 -13.60
N LYS A 70 13.10 2.25 -13.08
CA LYS A 70 12.90 3.72 -13.12
C LYS A 70 12.72 4.25 -14.55
N ASP A 71 13.36 3.60 -15.52
CA ASP A 71 13.24 3.93 -16.95
C ASP A 71 11.82 3.78 -17.51
N TYR A 72 10.98 2.97 -16.85
CA TYR A 72 9.56 2.78 -17.19
C TYR A 72 8.62 3.53 -16.24
N GLY A 73 9.13 4.49 -15.48
CA GLY A 73 8.35 5.24 -14.49
C GLY A 73 8.02 4.45 -13.22
N GLY A 74 8.72 3.33 -12.98
CA GLY A 74 8.58 2.53 -11.77
C GLY A 74 9.42 3.03 -10.60
N GLY A 75 9.15 2.52 -9.41
CA GLY A 75 9.86 2.87 -8.18
C GLY A 75 11.31 2.36 -8.14
N GLY A 76 11.67 1.41 -9.01
CA GLY A 76 12.99 0.76 -9.02
C GLY A 76 13.30 0.03 -7.70
N ARG A 77 12.26 -0.41 -6.99
CA ARG A 77 12.36 -1.02 -5.67
C ARG A 77 12.60 -2.52 -5.80
N THR A 78 13.27 -3.06 -4.80
CA THR A 78 13.59 -4.47 -4.69
C THR A 78 12.35 -5.32 -4.36
N PRO A 79 12.37 -6.64 -4.62
CA PRO A 79 11.26 -7.53 -4.27
C PRO A 79 10.93 -7.51 -2.77
N ILE A 80 11.93 -7.35 -1.91
CA ILE A 80 11.75 -7.28 -0.46
C ILE A 80 11.11 -5.97 -0.01
N GLU A 81 11.42 -4.84 -0.66
CA GLU A 81 10.69 -3.58 -0.46
C GLU A 81 9.22 -3.70 -0.90
N GLN A 82 8.91 -4.46 -1.97
CA GLN A 82 7.51 -4.74 -2.33
C GLN A 82 6.79 -5.54 -1.23
N VAL A 83 7.47 -6.49 -0.60
CA VAL A 83 6.92 -7.26 0.53
C VAL A 83 6.68 -6.34 1.73
N ILE A 84 7.63 -5.47 2.07
CA ILE A 84 7.49 -4.48 3.14
C ILE A 84 6.31 -3.55 2.88
N TRP A 85 6.15 -3.08 1.64
CA TRP A 85 4.99 -2.27 1.25
C TRP A 85 3.68 -3.02 1.51
N SER A 86 3.57 -4.25 1.03
CA SER A 86 2.37 -5.08 1.21
C SER A 86 2.03 -5.31 2.69
N GLN A 87 3.06 -5.53 3.52
CA GLN A 87 2.90 -5.66 4.96
C GLN A 87 2.42 -4.37 5.63
N GLU A 88 2.96 -3.21 5.26
CA GLU A 88 2.58 -1.92 5.83
C GLU A 88 1.23 -1.41 5.30
N GLU A 89 0.83 -1.78 4.08
CA GLU A 89 -0.47 -1.44 3.49
C GLU A 89 -1.62 -2.10 4.29
N GLY A 90 -1.41 -3.31 4.80
CA GLY A 90 -2.32 -3.98 5.74
C GLY A 90 -3.78 -3.97 5.27
N PRO A 91 -4.72 -3.40 6.05
CA PRO A 91 -6.15 -3.37 5.67
C PRO A 91 -6.43 -2.52 4.44
N TYR A 92 -5.57 -1.55 4.10
CA TYR A 92 -5.72 -0.73 2.91
C TYR A 92 -5.43 -1.50 1.62
N GLY A 93 -4.84 -2.70 1.72
CA GLY A 93 -4.62 -3.59 0.57
C GLY A 93 -5.91 -4.08 -0.09
N VAL A 94 -7.01 -4.04 0.65
CA VAL A 94 -8.36 -4.30 0.14
C VAL A 94 -8.77 -3.29 -0.94
N LEU A 95 -8.25 -2.05 -0.89
CA LEU A 95 -8.48 -1.01 -1.89
C LEU A 95 -7.53 -1.11 -3.09
N SER A 96 -6.57 -2.04 -3.02
CA SER A 96 -5.57 -2.26 -4.06
C SER A 96 -5.97 -3.35 -5.06
N GLY A 97 -6.95 -4.19 -4.71
CA GLY A 97 -7.45 -5.32 -5.50
C GLY A 97 -8.57 -4.99 -6.47
#